data_AF-A0A183KP38-F1
#
_entry.id   AF-A0A183KP38-F1
#
_cell.length_a   1.000
_cell.length_b   1.000
_cell.length_c   1.000
_cell.angle_alpha   90.00
_cell.angle_beta   90.00
_cell.angle_gamma   90.00
#
_symmetry.space_group_name_H-M   'P 1'
#
loop_
_entity.id
_entity.type
_entity.pdbx_description
1 polymer ?
#
loop_
_entity_poly.entity_id
_entity_poly.type
_entity_poly.pdbx_seq_one_letter_code
_entity_poly.pdbx_strand_id
1 'polypeptide(L)'
;MITKISYFKEVVVSSFSCPHCGYENRSLIPASQVQDKGQRITFKVNNVKDMNRRVVIPVGSTVSIPEYDSSFPFSDGVVSTIEGIITGFIDNLNSLQPERKEIQPDLALKIEKFIDQLRTLLKVDKPFSLVIDDPSGNGFIENYLAPNDDPQIEIETYVRTPEQNELLGLQSQPVEPLDDNESNSETSKIEKDEVLLLNVNCPSCNALTENKMKVVGKWFYNFYKYIKIMITSLVTVNVLLLGNVKFMLKCLDAKSSVN
;
A
#
# COMPACT_ATOMS: atom_id res chain seq x y z
N MET A 1 11.76 21.42 -2.59
CA MET A 1 12.40 20.15 -2.99
C MET A 1 11.33 19.06 -2.91
N ILE A 2 10.93 18.47 -4.05
CA ILE A 2 9.89 17.44 -4.09
C ILE A 2 10.59 16.08 -4.20
N THR A 3 10.59 15.31 -3.13
CA THR A 3 11.25 14.01 -3.05
C THR A 3 10.33 12.94 -3.65
N LYS A 4 10.79 12.24 -4.70
CA LYS A 4 10.07 11.08 -5.27
C LYS A 4 10.22 9.89 -4.31
N ILE A 5 9.10 9.41 -3.76
CA ILE A 5 9.06 8.20 -2.92
C ILE A 5 8.55 7.06 -3.82
N SER A 6 9.41 6.07 -4.09
CA SER A 6 9.17 5.04 -5.13
C SER A 6 8.20 3.92 -4.75
N TYR A 7 7.68 3.86 -3.52
CA TYR A 7 7.02 2.66 -2.99
C TYR A 7 5.54 2.81 -2.59
N PHE A 8 4.93 4.00 -2.68
CA PHE A 8 3.52 4.21 -2.30
C PHE A 8 2.64 4.63 -3.50
N LYS A 9 1.43 4.04 -3.61
CA LYS A 9 0.48 4.29 -4.71
C LYS A 9 -0.05 5.74 -4.67
N GLU A 10 -0.46 6.23 -3.50
CA GLU A 10 -0.87 7.62 -3.23
C GLU A 10 -0.42 8.01 -1.81
N VAL A 11 -0.06 9.28 -1.56
CA VAL A 11 0.36 9.80 -0.24
C VAL A 11 -0.34 11.14 0.00
N VAL A 12 -0.91 11.35 1.17
CA VAL A 12 -1.39 12.67 1.62
C VAL A 12 -0.27 13.37 2.36
N VAL A 13 0.10 14.55 1.88
CA VAL A 13 0.99 15.47 2.59
C VAL A 13 0.12 16.42 3.41
N SER A 14 0.20 16.36 4.73
CA SER A 14 -0.43 17.35 5.62
C SER A 14 0.64 18.30 6.13
N SER A 15 0.36 19.60 6.00
CA SER A 15 1.19 20.68 6.50
C SER A 15 0.34 21.59 7.35
N PHE A 16 0.47 21.42 8.66
CA PHE A 16 -0.14 22.28 9.66
C PHE A 16 0.87 23.35 10.11
N SER A 17 0.41 24.60 10.18
CA SER A 17 1.21 25.72 10.69
C SER A 17 0.27 26.68 11.42
N CYS A 18 0.45 26.83 12.73
CA CYS A 18 -0.37 27.72 13.54
C CYS A 18 0.19 29.14 13.56
N PRO A 19 -0.55 30.16 13.06
CA PRO A 19 -0.13 31.55 13.13
C PRO A 19 -0.08 32.11 14.57
N HIS A 20 -0.84 31.50 15.49
CA HIS A 20 -0.99 32.00 16.87
C HIS A 20 0.17 31.62 17.78
N CYS A 21 0.63 30.35 17.73
CA CYS A 21 1.70 29.86 18.59
C CYS A 21 2.97 29.43 17.85
N GLY A 22 2.97 29.45 16.51
CA GLY A 22 4.11 29.00 15.69
C GLY A 22 4.30 27.48 15.64
N TYR A 23 3.36 26.68 16.16
CA TYR A 23 3.43 25.23 16.08
C TYR A 23 3.29 24.76 14.62
N GLU A 24 4.29 24.04 14.13
CA GLU A 24 4.28 23.41 12.81
C GLU A 24 4.28 21.88 12.94
N ASN A 25 3.49 21.21 12.12
CA ASN A 25 3.53 19.76 11.97
C ASN A 25 3.40 19.38 10.50
N ARG A 26 4.34 18.59 10.00
CA ARG A 26 4.33 18.08 8.62
C ARG A 26 4.30 16.56 8.69
N SER A 27 3.21 15.96 8.24
CA SER A 27 3.05 14.50 8.22
C SER A 27 2.84 13.99 6.79
N LEU A 28 3.40 12.82 6.53
CA LEU A 28 3.17 12.05 5.32
C LEU A 28 2.29 10.87 5.72
N ILE A 29 1.05 10.87 5.23
CA ILE A 29 0.09 9.80 5.49
C ILE A 29 -0.02 8.98 4.19
N PRO A 30 0.30 7.68 4.20
CA PRO A 30 0.04 6.84 3.04
C PRO A 30 -1.46 6.89 2.71
N ALA A 31 -1.81 7.31 1.51
CA ALA A 31 -3.19 7.34 1.01
C ALA A 31 -3.50 6.01 0.30
N SER A 32 -3.03 4.90 0.85
CA SER A 32 -3.36 3.59 0.31
C SER A 32 -4.85 3.38 0.54
N GLN A 33 -5.66 3.56 -0.50
CA GLN A 33 -7.07 3.16 -0.42
C GLN A 33 -7.13 1.70 0.01
N VAL A 34 -8.05 1.38 0.92
CA VAL A 34 -8.35 -0.01 1.24
C VAL A 34 -8.72 -0.71 -0.06
N GLN A 35 -8.08 -1.84 -0.37
CA GLN A 35 -8.34 -2.56 -1.60
C GLN A 35 -9.73 -3.19 -1.55
N ASP A 36 -10.31 -3.50 -2.72
CA ASP A 36 -11.66 -4.08 -2.84
C ASP A 36 -11.81 -5.42 -2.08
N LYS A 37 -10.71 -6.13 -1.87
CA LYS A 37 -10.64 -7.43 -1.20
C LYS A 37 -9.59 -7.41 -0.10
N GLY A 38 -9.83 -8.21 0.94
CA GLY A 38 -8.79 -8.57 1.90
C GLY A 38 -7.79 -9.54 1.27
N GLN A 39 -6.63 -9.65 1.87
CA GLN A 39 -5.54 -10.48 1.39
C GLN A 39 -4.97 -11.31 2.53
N ARG A 40 -4.71 -12.59 2.25
CA ARG A 40 -3.90 -13.47 3.08
C ARG A 40 -2.60 -13.76 2.35
N ILE A 41 -1.49 -13.49 3.02
CA ILE A 41 -0.14 -13.70 2.50
C ILE A 41 0.49 -14.83 3.30
N THR A 42 0.72 -15.97 2.67
CA THR A 42 1.44 -17.09 3.26
C THR A 42 2.87 -17.07 2.75
N PHE A 43 3.84 -16.94 3.66
CA PHE A 43 5.26 -16.94 3.34
C PHE A 43 5.99 -18.11 3.98
N LYS A 44 6.63 -18.95 3.17
CA LYS A 44 7.43 -20.08 3.63
C LYS A 44 8.89 -19.67 3.82
N VAL A 45 9.29 -19.54 5.08
CA VAL A 45 10.66 -19.23 5.48
C VAL A 45 11.48 -20.52 5.38
N ASN A 46 12.44 -20.57 4.45
CA ASN A 46 13.30 -21.76 4.27
C ASN A 46 14.75 -21.50 4.66
N ASN A 47 15.22 -20.26 4.51
CA ASN A 47 16.63 -19.91 4.74
C ASN A 47 16.76 -18.69 5.66
N VAL A 48 17.90 -18.55 6.32
CA VAL A 48 18.24 -17.35 7.12
C VAL A 48 18.17 -16.06 6.29
N LYS A 49 18.44 -16.14 4.97
CA LYS A 49 18.31 -14.97 4.07
C LYS A 49 16.88 -14.45 3.96
N ASP A 50 15.89 -15.33 4.11
CA ASP A 50 14.48 -14.97 4.06
C ASP A 50 14.08 -14.09 5.24
N MET A 51 14.75 -14.25 6.39
CA MET A 51 14.51 -13.44 7.58
C MET A 51 14.73 -11.93 7.35
N ASN A 52 15.57 -11.59 6.36
CA ASN A 52 15.88 -10.20 6.00
C ASN A 52 14.87 -9.56 5.04
N ARG A 53 13.89 -10.31 4.52
CA ARG A 53 12.88 -9.78 3.60
C ARG A 53 12.08 -8.72 4.32
N ARG A 54 11.87 -7.58 3.65
CA ARG A 54 11.03 -6.51 4.18
C ARG A 54 9.57 -6.92 4.17
N VAL A 55 8.87 -6.61 5.25
CA VAL A 55 7.45 -6.88 5.43
C VAL A 55 6.75 -5.58 5.83
N VAL A 56 5.60 -5.34 5.21
CA VAL A 56 4.66 -4.28 5.57
C VAL A 56 3.41 -4.95 6.11
N ILE A 57 3.10 -4.68 7.38
CA ILE A 57 1.90 -5.14 8.07
C ILE A 57 1.00 -3.91 8.28
N PRO A 58 -0.16 -3.83 7.61
CA PRO A 58 -1.11 -2.76 7.83
C PRO A 58 -1.79 -2.84 9.20
N VAL A 59 -2.37 -1.70 9.59
CA VAL A 59 -3.22 -1.60 10.80
C VAL A 59 -4.37 -2.61 10.73
N GLY A 60 -4.61 -3.32 11.83
CA GLY A 60 -5.71 -4.30 11.92
C GLY A 60 -5.43 -5.64 11.24
N SER A 61 -4.19 -5.89 10.83
CA SER A 61 -3.76 -7.20 10.31
C SER A 61 -3.45 -8.17 11.46
N THR A 62 -3.52 -9.46 11.17
CA THR A 62 -3.13 -10.52 12.11
C THR A 62 -2.02 -11.36 11.50
N VAL A 63 -0.96 -11.59 12.27
CA VAL A 63 0.13 -12.48 11.87
C VAL A 63 0.04 -13.78 12.64
N SER A 64 0.07 -14.91 11.94
CA SER A 64 0.06 -16.23 12.54
C SER A 64 1.21 -17.11 12.07
N ILE A 65 1.61 -18.03 12.95
CA ILE A 65 2.58 -19.08 12.66
C ILE A 65 1.86 -20.41 12.91
N PRO A 66 1.29 -21.04 11.86
CA PRO A 66 0.46 -22.23 12.00
C PRO A 66 1.14 -23.40 12.68
N GLU A 67 2.45 -23.58 12.49
CA GLU A 67 3.21 -24.67 13.09
C GLU A 67 3.33 -24.59 14.62
N TYR A 68 3.04 -23.43 15.20
CA TYR A 68 3.12 -23.15 16.64
C TYR A 68 1.78 -22.71 17.23
N ASP A 69 0.67 -22.85 16.47
CA ASP A 69 -0.68 -22.43 16.86
C ASP A 69 -0.73 -21.02 17.47
N SER A 70 0.07 -20.11 16.92
CA SER A 70 0.24 -18.76 17.46
C SER A 70 -0.30 -17.71 16.50
N SER A 71 -1.00 -16.71 17.05
CA SER A 71 -1.63 -15.63 16.31
C SER A 71 -1.48 -14.33 17.09
N PHE A 72 -1.04 -13.28 16.40
CA PHE A 72 -0.67 -11.99 16.95
C PHE A 72 -1.39 -10.88 16.16
N PRO A 73 -2.38 -10.21 16.76
CA PRO A 73 -3.03 -9.07 16.13
C PRO A 73 -2.13 -7.83 16.20
N PHE A 74 -2.08 -7.05 15.12
CA PHE A 74 -1.37 -5.78 15.05
C PHE A 74 -2.36 -4.61 15.12
N SER A 75 -2.21 -3.78 16.16
CA SER A 75 -2.95 -2.52 16.30
C SER A 75 -2.43 -1.41 15.40
N ASP A 76 -1.13 -1.45 15.11
CA ASP A 76 -0.42 -0.38 14.41
C ASP A 76 0.21 -0.91 13.13
N GLY A 77 0.33 -0.03 12.13
CA GLY A 77 1.02 -0.35 10.89
C GLY A 77 2.53 -0.44 11.11
N VAL A 78 3.13 -1.58 10.77
CA VAL A 78 4.56 -1.84 10.99
C VAL A 78 5.25 -2.11 9.66
N VAL A 79 6.41 -1.48 9.47
CA VAL A 79 7.35 -1.81 8.40
C VAL A 79 8.60 -2.34 9.05
N SER A 80 8.91 -3.61 8.81
CA SER A 80 10.03 -4.30 9.45
C SER A 80 10.61 -5.38 8.52
N THR A 81 11.40 -6.28 9.07
CA THR A 81 11.81 -7.54 8.44
C THR A 81 11.10 -8.71 9.12
N ILE A 82 11.15 -9.89 8.52
CA ILE A 82 10.60 -11.12 9.14
C ILE A 82 11.26 -11.39 10.50
N GLU A 83 12.58 -11.21 10.58
CA GLU A 83 13.32 -11.25 11.85
C GLU A 83 12.75 -10.23 12.85
N GLY A 84 12.60 -8.98 12.42
CA GLY A 84 12.12 -7.90 13.26
C GLY A 84 10.72 -8.13 13.83
N ILE A 85 9.85 -8.82 13.07
CA ILE A 85 8.52 -9.21 13.55
C ILE A 85 8.62 -10.25 14.67
N ILE A 86 9.44 -11.30 14.48
CA ILE A 86 9.60 -12.37 15.48
C ILE A 86 10.29 -11.83 16.74
N THR A 87 11.32 -10.99 16.60
CA THR A 87 11.96 -10.34 17.75
C THR A 87 10.99 -9.40 18.46
N GLY A 88 10.16 -8.67 17.72
CA GLY A 88 9.12 -7.82 18.29
C GLY A 88 8.12 -8.60 19.16
N PHE A 89 7.72 -9.81 18.74
CA PHE A 89 6.89 -10.69 19.57
C PHE A 89 7.60 -11.14 20.84
N ILE A 90 8.88 -11.52 20.74
CA ILE A 90 9.70 -11.91 21.88
C ILE A 90 9.79 -10.77 22.90
N ASP A 91 10.05 -9.55 22.44
CA ASP A 91 10.18 -8.37 23.30
C ASP A 91 8.86 -8.00 23.97
N ASN A 92 7.75 -8.05 23.22
CA ASN A 92 6.41 -7.80 23.76
C ASN A 92 6.07 -8.83 24.85
N LEU A 93 6.29 -10.13 24.59
CA LEU A 93 6.02 -11.18 25.57
C LEU A 93 6.91 -11.06 26.81
N ASN A 94 8.20 -10.72 26.64
CA ASN A 94 9.15 -10.55 27.74
C ASN A 94 8.85 -9.35 28.62
N SER A 95 8.32 -8.25 28.07
CA SER A 95 8.09 -7.01 28.82
C SER A 95 7.26 -7.21 30.09
N LEU A 96 6.26 -8.10 30.04
CA LEU A 96 5.36 -8.39 31.15
C LEU A 96 5.73 -9.66 31.95
N GLN A 97 6.83 -10.35 31.61
CA GLN A 97 7.23 -11.57 32.32
C GLN A 97 7.61 -11.36 33.80
N PRO A 98 8.29 -10.27 34.22
CA PRO A 98 8.62 -10.07 35.63
C PRO A 98 7.39 -10.03 36.54
N GLU A 99 6.38 -9.25 36.16
CA GLU A 99 5.11 -9.15 36.89
C GLU A 99 4.34 -10.48 36.89
N ARG A 100 4.31 -11.17 35.74
CA ARG A 100 3.64 -12.49 35.63
C ARG A 100 4.28 -13.55 36.52
N LYS A 101 5.61 -13.53 36.73
CA LYS A 101 6.28 -14.50 37.61
C LYS A 101 5.84 -14.35 39.07
N GLU A 102 5.48 -13.14 39.50
CA GLU A 102 4.99 -12.87 40.86
C GLU A 102 3.52 -13.27 41.04
N ILE A 103 2.67 -13.00 40.04
CA ILE A 103 1.22 -13.23 40.14
C ILE A 103 0.84 -14.67 39.75
N GLN A 104 1.43 -15.21 38.68
CA GLN A 104 1.10 -16.52 38.10
C GLN A 104 2.34 -17.24 37.56
N PRO A 105 3.09 -17.96 38.42
CA PRO A 105 4.33 -18.63 38.02
C PRO A 105 4.11 -19.73 36.97
N ASP A 106 3.00 -20.46 37.03
CA ASP A 106 2.69 -21.54 36.08
C ASP A 106 2.48 -21.02 34.65
N LEU A 107 1.83 -19.86 34.51
CA LEU A 107 1.64 -19.20 33.21
C LEU A 107 2.96 -18.65 32.69
N ALA A 108 3.76 -18.04 33.57
CA ALA A 108 5.07 -17.49 33.20
C ALA A 108 6.00 -18.57 32.62
N LEU A 109 5.98 -19.80 33.16
CA LEU A 109 6.76 -20.94 32.64
C LEU A 109 6.29 -21.38 31.25
N LYS A 110 4.98 -21.36 30.97
CA LYS A 110 4.45 -21.68 29.63
C LYS A 110 4.87 -20.65 28.60
N ILE A 111 4.80 -19.37 28.96
CA ILE A 111 5.23 -18.26 28.10
C ILE A 111 6.74 -18.32 27.85
N GLU A 112 7.55 -18.63 28.86
CA GLU A 112 9.00 -18.78 28.73
C GLU A 112 9.37 -19.89 27.74
N LYS A 113 8.70 -21.05 27.82
CA LYS A 113 8.84 -22.13 26.81
C LYS A 113 8.45 -21.68 25.41
N PHE A 114 7.40 -20.87 25.27
CA PHE A 114 6.96 -20.36 23.98
C PHE A 114 7.94 -19.32 23.42
N ILE A 115 8.53 -18.47 24.26
CA ILE A 115 9.60 -17.53 23.86
C ILE A 115 10.82 -18.31 23.34
N ASP A 116 11.18 -19.42 23.98
CA ASP A 116 12.28 -20.27 23.51
C ASP A 116 11.97 -20.94 22.16
N GLN A 117 10.70 -21.27 21.91
CA GLN A 117 10.25 -21.73 20.59
C GLN A 117 10.42 -20.63 19.53
N LEU A 118 10.01 -19.39 19.82
CA LEU A 118 10.20 -18.24 18.92
C LEU A 118 11.69 -17.95 18.66
N ARG A 119 12.56 -18.08 19.68
CA ARG A 119 14.02 -17.95 19.50
C ARG A 119 14.60 -19.03 18.60
N THR A 120 14.01 -20.23 18.60
CA THR A 120 14.42 -21.32 17.71
C THR A 120 14.07 -21.01 16.25
N LEU A 121 12.96 -20.31 16.00
CA LEU A 121 12.58 -19.85 14.66
C LEU A 121 13.61 -18.91 14.03
N LEU A 122 14.26 -18.06 14.83
CA LEU A 122 15.29 -17.13 14.35
C LEU A 122 16.49 -17.84 13.73
N LYS A 123 16.79 -19.08 14.14
CA LYS A 123 17.89 -19.87 13.58
C LYS A 123 17.54 -20.50 12.23
N VAL A 124 16.25 -20.64 11.93
CA VAL A 124 15.72 -21.29 10.72
C VAL A 124 16.24 -22.74 10.59
N ASP A 125 16.32 -23.47 11.70
CA ASP A 125 16.72 -24.90 11.70
C ASP A 125 15.69 -25.79 10.98
N LYS A 126 14.42 -25.36 11.01
CA LYS A 126 13.31 -26.00 10.29
C LYS A 126 12.54 -24.92 9.53
N PRO A 127 12.07 -25.23 8.31
CA PRO A 127 11.21 -24.32 7.58
C PRO A 127 9.88 -24.15 8.31
N PHE A 128 9.34 -22.93 8.27
CA PHE A 128 8.06 -22.59 8.88
C PHE A 128 7.32 -21.58 8.01
N SER A 129 6.03 -21.43 8.26
CA SER A 129 5.15 -20.55 7.49
C SER A 129 4.75 -19.35 8.34
N LEU A 130 4.89 -18.15 7.77
CA LEU A 130 4.36 -16.92 8.33
C LEU A 130 3.13 -16.54 7.52
N VAL A 131 1.97 -16.44 8.16
CA VAL A 131 0.72 -16.06 7.51
C VAL A 131 0.32 -14.67 7.99
N ILE A 132 0.14 -13.74 7.06
CA ILE A 132 -0.34 -12.38 7.33
C ILE A 132 -1.76 -12.30 6.78
N ASP A 133 -2.74 -12.15 7.66
CA ASP A 133 -4.13 -11.90 7.31
C ASP A 133 -4.38 -10.38 7.39
N ASP A 134 -4.50 -9.73 6.24
CA ASP A 134 -4.69 -8.29 6.11
C ASP A 134 -6.04 -7.98 5.43
N PRO A 135 -7.03 -7.54 6.22
CA PRO A 135 -8.32 -7.09 5.69
C PRO A 135 -8.19 -5.91 4.72
N SER A 136 -7.15 -5.08 4.83
CA SER A 136 -7.00 -3.86 4.01
C SER A 136 -6.46 -4.12 2.60
N GLY A 137 -5.84 -5.30 2.37
CA GLY A 137 -5.21 -5.68 1.09
C GLY A 137 -3.94 -4.88 0.73
N ASN A 138 -3.32 -4.23 1.71
CA ASN A 138 -2.10 -3.43 1.54
C ASN A 138 -0.83 -4.12 2.09
N GLY A 139 -0.98 -5.31 2.68
CA GLY A 139 0.11 -6.13 3.17
C GLY A 139 1.09 -6.49 2.07
N PHE A 140 2.38 -6.52 2.41
CA PHE A 140 3.42 -6.75 1.42
C PHE A 140 4.60 -7.49 2.04
N ILE A 141 5.15 -8.45 1.29
CA ILE A 141 6.42 -9.12 1.57
C ILE A 141 7.31 -8.95 0.36
N GLU A 142 8.56 -8.59 0.59
CA GLU A 142 9.57 -8.40 -0.45
C GLU A 142 9.83 -9.70 -1.22
N ASN A 143 9.69 -9.60 -2.55
CA ASN A 143 9.99 -10.66 -3.50
C ASN A 143 11.41 -10.45 -4.07
N TYR A 144 12.33 -11.37 -3.76
CA TYR A 144 13.72 -11.32 -4.25
C TYR A 144 13.89 -11.81 -5.70
N LEU A 145 12.92 -12.55 -6.23
CA LEU A 145 12.93 -13.09 -7.60
C LEU A 145 12.21 -12.17 -8.60
N ALA A 146 11.75 -10.99 -8.15
CA ALA A 146 11.08 -10.01 -9.00
C ALA A 146 11.94 -9.70 -10.25
N PRO A 147 11.33 -9.66 -11.46
CA PRO A 147 9.89 -9.62 -11.73
C PRO A 147 9.18 -10.98 -11.79
N ASN A 148 9.87 -12.10 -11.56
CA ASN A 148 9.24 -13.42 -11.53
C ASN A 148 8.51 -13.65 -10.20
N ASP A 149 7.52 -14.53 -10.23
CA ASP A 149 6.78 -14.94 -9.02
C ASP A 149 7.70 -15.71 -8.06
N ASP A 150 7.54 -15.43 -6.77
CA ASP A 150 8.29 -16.11 -5.72
C ASP A 150 7.54 -17.38 -5.29
N PRO A 151 8.13 -18.58 -5.43
CA PRO A 151 7.48 -19.81 -4.99
C PRO A 151 7.31 -19.91 -3.46
N GLN A 152 7.98 -19.05 -2.68
CA GLN A 152 7.84 -18.99 -1.22
C GLN A 152 6.67 -18.12 -0.76
N ILE A 153 6.16 -17.23 -1.61
CA ILE A 153 5.06 -16.31 -1.28
C ILE A 153 3.79 -16.77 -2.00
N GLU A 154 2.75 -17.07 -1.25
CA GLU A 154 1.42 -17.36 -1.75
C GLU A 154 0.46 -16.26 -1.29
N ILE A 155 -0.32 -15.72 -2.24
CA ILE A 155 -1.23 -14.62 -2.00
C ILE A 155 -2.65 -15.08 -2.35
N GLU A 156 -3.52 -15.09 -1.35
CA GLU A 156 -4.93 -15.40 -1.50
C GLU A 156 -5.76 -14.14 -1.23
N THR A 157 -6.67 -13.78 -2.13
CA THR A 157 -7.61 -12.67 -1.91
C THR A 157 -8.96 -13.19 -1.45
N TYR A 158 -9.57 -12.56 -0.45
CA TYR A 158 -10.87 -12.97 0.08
C TYR A 158 -11.85 -11.79 0.20
N VAL A 159 -13.15 -12.11 0.28
CA VAL A 159 -14.21 -11.11 0.52
C VAL A 159 -14.28 -10.83 2.02
N ARG A 160 -14.13 -9.56 2.39
CA ARG A 160 -14.14 -9.11 3.79
C ARG A 160 -15.48 -9.42 4.47
N THR A 161 -15.42 -9.74 5.76
CA THR A 161 -16.61 -9.85 6.60
C THR A 161 -17.18 -8.46 6.91
N PRO A 162 -18.47 -8.35 7.31
CA PRO A 162 -19.05 -7.06 7.71
C PRO A 162 -18.29 -6.39 8.87
N GLU A 163 -17.83 -7.18 9.84
CA GLU A 163 -17.03 -6.70 10.98
C GLU A 163 -15.69 -6.10 10.51
N GLN A 164 -15.02 -6.76 9.56
CA GLN A 164 -13.78 -6.24 8.97
C GLN A 164 -14.02 -4.94 8.20
N ASN A 165 -15.16 -4.81 7.51
CA ASN A 165 -15.52 -3.58 6.81
C ASN A 165 -15.73 -2.42 7.79
N GLU A 166 -16.40 -2.67 8.91
CA GLU A 166 -16.61 -1.67 9.95
C GLU A 166 -15.28 -1.19 10.56
N LEU A 167 -14.37 -2.11 10.88
CA LEU A 167 -13.02 -1.78 11.38
C LEU A 167 -12.21 -0.92 10.40
N LEU A 168 -12.44 -1.11 9.10
CA LEU A 168 -11.80 -0.34 8.04
C LEU A 168 -12.54 0.96 7.68
N GLY A 169 -13.63 1.28 8.38
CA GLY A 169 -14.46 2.45 8.10
C GLY A 169 -15.23 2.36 6.78
N LEU A 170 -15.33 1.16 6.20
CA LEU A 170 -16.07 0.87 4.98
C LEU A 170 -17.52 0.60 5.33
N GLN A 171 -18.25 1.63 5.75
CA GLN A 171 -19.68 1.53 5.84
C GLN A 171 -20.26 1.42 4.43
N SER A 172 -21.05 0.38 4.17
CA SER A 172 -22.08 0.47 3.15
C SER A 172 -23.06 1.53 3.63
N GLN A 173 -22.91 2.77 3.20
CA GLN A 173 -24.13 3.57 3.10
C GLN A 173 -25.06 2.76 2.18
N PRO A 174 -26.33 2.55 2.55
CA PRO A 174 -27.33 2.22 1.55
C PRO A 174 -27.14 3.31 0.49
N VAL A 175 -26.71 2.92 -0.70
CA VAL A 175 -26.84 3.80 -1.86
C VAL A 175 -28.34 3.82 -2.07
N GLU A 176 -29.03 4.72 -1.36
CA GLU A 176 -30.36 5.11 -1.78
C GLU A 176 -30.22 5.48 -3.26
N PRO A 177 -31.02 4.89 -4.15
CA PRO A 177 -30.95 5.22 -5.56
C PRO A 177 -31.09 6.74 -5.65
N LEU A 178 -30.03 7.40 -6.13
CA LEU A 178 -30.07 8.81 -6.40
C LEU A 178 -31.19 9.01 -7.42
N ASP A 179 -32.30 9.58 -6.99
CA ASP A 179 -33.35 10.04 -7.88
C ASP A 179 -32.72 11.07 -8.82
N ASP A 180 -32.73 10.75 -10.12
CA ASP A 180 -32.26 11.60 -11.22
C ASP A 180 -33.19 12.81 -11.42
N ASN A 181 -33.31 13.70 -10.42
CA ASN A 181 -33.97 14.99 -10.58
C ASN A 181 -33.16 16.10 -9.90
N GLU A 182 -32.62 16.96 -10.75
CA GLU A 182 -31.69 18.06 -10.48
C GLU A 182 -32.06 18.95 -9.28
N SER A 183 -31.09 19.19 -8.39
CA SER A 183 -30.63 20.55 -8.05
C SER A 183 -29.45 20.55 -7.05
N ASN A 184 -28.26 20.81 -7.58
CA ASN A 184 -27.21 21.63 -7.00
C ASN A 184 -26.72 21.34 -5.55
N SER A 185 -25.83 20.37 -5.41
CA SER A 185 -24.66 20.54 -4.55
C SER A 185 -23.45 19.97 -5.27
N GLU A 186 -22.47 20.82 -5.53
CA GLU A 186 -21.24 20.49 -6.23
C GLU A 186 -20.42 19.52 -5.40
N THR A 187 -20.59 18.21 -5.63
CA THR A 187 -19.56 17.23 -5.31
C THR A 187 -18.46 17.43 -6.36
N SER A 188 -17.60 18.41 -6.12
CA SER A 188 -16.42 18.64 -6.94
C SER A 188 -15.63 17.34 -7.01
N LYS A 189 -15.42 16.85 -8.23
CA LYS A 189 -14.32 15.93 -8.51
C LYS A 189 -13.08 16.61 -7.94
N ILE A 190 -12.56 16.14 -6.81
CA ILE A 190 -11.32 16.68 -6.26
C ILE A 190 -10.26 16.40 -7.31
N GLU A 191 -9.92 17.42 -8.10
CA GLU A 191 -8.85 17.36 -9.08
C GLU A 191 -7.56 17.06 -8.30
N LYS A 192 -6.78 16.09 -8.78
CA LYS A 192 -5.62 15.50 -8.08
C LYS A 192 -4.45 16.48 -7.79
N ASP A 193 -4.67 17.78 -7.89
CA ASP A 193 -3.71 18.84 -7.62
C ASP A 193 -4.21 19.94 -6.66
N GLU A 194 -5.45 19.88 -6.19
CA GLU A 194 -6.01 20.88 -5.26
C GLU A 194 -5.47 20.67 -3.83
N VAL A 195 -5.17 21.77 -3.15
CA VAL A 195 -4.81 21.78 -1.72
C VAL A 195 -6.10 21.94 -0.93
N LEU A 196 -6.47 20.91 -0.19
CA LEU A 196 -7.59 20.91 0.74
C LEU A 196 -7.22 21.75 1.97
N LEU A 197 -8.09 22.69 2.33
CA LEU A 197 -7.98 23.50 3.54
C LEU A 197 -8.99 22.99 4.56
N LEU A 198 -8.50 22.45 5.68
CA LEU A 198 -9.34 21.93 6.76
C LEU A 198 -9.17 22.79 8.00
N ASN A 199 -10.27 23.35 8.50
CA ASN A 199 -10.27 24.09 9.76
C ASN A 199 -10.18 23.11 10.93
N VAL A 200 -9.10 23.15 11.68
CA VAL A 200 -8.83 22.28 12.83
C VAL A 200 -8.30 23.09 14.01
N ASN A 201 -8.54 22.61 15.23
CA ASN A 201 -7.97 23.25 16.40
C ASN A 201 -6.49 22.91 16.54
N CYS A 202 -5.67 23.91 16.84
CA CYS A 202 -4.25 23.70 17.09
C CYS A 202 -4.05 22.76 18.30
N PRO A 203 -3.31 21.66 18.18
CA PRO A 203 -3.09 20.74 19.31
C PRO A 203 -2.26 21.37 20.45
N SER A 204 -1.52 22.46 20.17
CA SER A 204 -0.72 23.14 21.18
C SER A 204 -1.45 24.26 21.92
N CYS A 205 -2.29 25.05 21.24
CA CYS A 205 -2.92 26.25 21.83
C CYS A 205 -4.44 26.29 21.66
N ASN A 206 -5.02 25.23 21.08
CA ASN A 206 -6.46 25.06 20.80
C ASN A 206 -7.10 26.17 19.93
N ALA A 207 -6.31 27.04 19.31
CA ALA A 207 -6.80 28.07 18.40
C ALA A 207 -7.24 27.45 17.07
N LEU A 208 -8.37 27.92 16.53
CA LEU A 208 -8.87 27.49 15.22
C LEU A 208 -7.86 27.90 14.13
N THR A 209 -7.37 26.92 13.38
CA THR A 209 -6.27 27.08 12.41
C THR A 209 -6.55 26.24 11.17
N GLU A 210 -6.04 26.66 10.01
CA GLU A 210 -6.13 25.88 8.76
C GLU A 210 -5.01 24.83 8.67
N ASN A 211 -5.37 23.57 8.43
CA ASN A 211 -4.47 22.51 7.99
C ASN A 211 -4.52 22.40 6.46
N LYS A 212 -3.36 22.44 5.81
CA LYS A 212 -3.22 22.28 4.36
C LYS A 212 -2.93 20.83 4.06
N MET A 213 -3.81 20.17 3.31
CA MET A 213 -3.64 18.77 2.91
C MET A 213 -3.59 18.69 1.38
N LYS A 214 -2.59 17.99 0.85
CA LYS A 214 -2.49 17.71 -0.59
C LYS A 214 -2.36 16.20 -0.80
N VAL A 215 -3.26 15.64 -1.60
CA VAL A 215 -3.13 14.26 -2.07
C VAL A 215 -2.15 14.25 -3.23
N VAL A 216 -1.09 13.45 -3.12
CA VAL A 216 -0.05 13.29 -4.13
C VAL A 216 -0.10 11.85 -4.62
N GLY A 217 -0.67 11.63 -5.80
CA GLY A 217 -0.77 10.31 -6.44
C GLY A 217 0.05 10.24 -7.73
N LYS A 218 0.63 9.08 -8.04
CA LYS A 218 1.37 8.87 -9.29
C LYS A 218 0.43 8.37 -10.39
N TRP A 219 0.31 9.15 -11.47
CA TRP A 219 -0.33 8.78 -12.73
C TRP A 219 0.44 7.62 -13.42
N PHE A 220 0.22 6.36 -13.01
CA PHE A 220 0.72 5.21 -13.77
C PHE A 220 -0.28 4.68 -14.80
N TYR A 221 -1.54 5.13 -14.79
CA TYR A 221 -2.58 4.58 -15.69
C TYR A 221 -2.80 5.34 -17.01
N ASN A 222 -2.08 6.41 -17.26
CA ASN A 222 -2.23 7.18 -18.51
C ASN A 222 -0.95 7.32 -19.33
N PHE A 223 0.19 6.81 -18.85
CA PHE A 223 1.37 6.72 -19.71
C PHE A 223 1.14 5.69 -20.83
N TYR A 224 0.46 4.57 -20.55
CA TYR A 224 0.05 3.61 -21.58
C TYR A 224 -1.08 4.12 -22.49
N LYS A 225 -1.99 4.97 -21.98
CA LYS A 225 -3.03 5.59 -22.83
C LYS A 225 -2.46 6.69 -23.72
N TYR A 226 -1.53 7.52 -23.22
CA TYR A 226 -0.82 8.51 -24.02
C TYR A 226 0.18 7.89 -24.99
N ILE A 227 0.85 6.78 -24.65
CA ILE A 227 1.68 6.03 -25.59
C ILE A 227 0.81 5.34 -26.64
N LYS A 228 -0.37 4.81 -26.29
CA LYS A 228 -1.28 4.22 -27.29
C LYS A 228 -1.92 5.27 -28.20
N ILE A 229 -2.20 6.48 -27.70
CA ILE A 229 -2.69 7.62 -28.50
C ILE A 229 -1.57 8.23 -29.36
N MET A 230 -0.32 8.29 -28.87
CA MET A 230 0.81 8.71 -29.70
C MET A 230 1.19 7.66 -30.75
N ILE A 231 1.06 6.37 -30.46
CA ILE A 231 1.34 5.32 -31.45
C ILE A 231 0.20 5.23 -32.47
N THR A 232 -1.07 5.44 -32.12
CA THR A 232 -2.14 5.51 -33.14
C THR A 232 -2.11 6.80 -33.95
N SER A 233 -1.65 7.93 -33.39
CA SER A 233 -1.38 9.17 -34.13
C SER A 233 -0.16 9.06 -35.05
N LEU A 234 0.95 8.44 -34.61
CA LEU A 234 2.11 8.20 -35.47
C LEU A 234 1.87 7.14 -36.55
N VAL A 235 1.02 6.14 -36.30
CA VAL A 235 0.63 5.16 -37.33
C VAL A 235 -0.36 5.76 -38.33
N THR A 236 -1.28 6.64 -37.92
CA THR A 236 -2.14 7.35 -38.88
C THR A 236 -1.41 8.45 -39.65
N VAL A 237 -0.43 9.13 -39.04
CA VAL A 237 0.42 10.12 -39.74
C VAL A 237 1.42 9.44 -40.67
N ASN A 238 2.00 8.28 -40.31
CA ASN A 238 2.82 7.51 -41.26
C ASN A 238 2.01 6.82 -42.37
N VAL A 239 0.75 6.46 -42.14
CA VAL A 239 -0.12 5.94 -43.22
C VAL A 239 -0.61 7.08 -44.14
N LEU A 240 -0.81 8.30 -43.66
CA LEU A 240 -1.10 9.46 -44.53
C LEU A 240 0.14 10.03 -45.24
N LEU A 241 1.34 9.91 -44.68
CA LEU A 241 2.58 10.33 -45.35
C LEU A 241 3.16 9.26 -46.30
N LEU A 242 2.90 7.96 -46.08
CA LEU A 242 3.25 6.91 -47.05
C LEU A 242 2.21 6.78 -48.19
N GLY A 243 1.02 7.37 -48.04
CA GLY A 243 0.02 7.48 -49.11
C GLY A 243 0.33 8.55 -50.17
N ASN A 244 1.16 9.55 -49.86
CA ASN A 244 1.44 10.69 -50.75
C ASN A 244 2.87 10.74 -51.32
N VAL A 245 3.72 9.74 -51.07
CA VAL A 245 5.04 9.61 -51.72
C VAL A 245 5.00 8.66 -52.92
N LYS A 246 3.90 7.89 -53.11
CA LYS A 246 3.72 7.03 -54.30
C LYS A 246 3.04 7.72 -55.50
N PHE A 247 2.69 9.01 -55.37
CA PHE A 247 2.13 9.83 -56.46
C PHE A 247 3.09 10.92 -56.98
N MET A 248 4.22 11.15 -56.31
CA MET A 248 5.27 12.12 -56.69
C MET A 248 6.59 11.46 -57.14
N LEU A 249 6.51 10.20 -57.61
CA LEU A 249 7.63 9.50 -58.26
C LEU A 249 7.20 8.73 -59.53
N LYS A 250 6.09 9.16 -60.15
CA LYS A 250 5.65 8.70 -61.48
C LYS A 250 5.56 9.82 -62.53
N CYS A 251 6.06 11.02 -62.24
CA CYS A 251 6.08 12.16 -63.17
C CYS A 251 7.50 12.60 -63.60
N LEU A 252 8.55 11.84 -63.31
CA LEU A 252 9.94 12.18 -63.69
C LEU A 252 10.68 11.14 -64.55
N ASP A 253 9.99 10.10 -65.05
CA ASP A 253 10.56 9.08 -65.98
C ASP A 253 9.81 8.96 -67.32
N ALA A 254 9.16 10.03 -67.79
CA ALA A 254 8.53 10.05 -69.12
C ALA A 254 8.69 11.40 -69.83
N LYS A 255 9.94 11.83 -70.07
CA LYS A 255 10.28 12.80 -71.13
C LYS A 255 11.78 12.77 -71.45
N SER A 256 12.24 11.64 -71.96
CA SER A 256 13.47 11.53 -72.75
C SER A 256 13.38 10.40 -73.77
N SER A 257 12.37 10.47 -74.66
CA SER A 257 12.53 10.02 -76.03
C SER A 257 11.44 10.65 -76.91
N VAL A 258 11.91 11.35 -77.94
CA VAL A 258 11.35 11.56 -79.28
C VAL A 258 11.55 13.02 -79.70
N ASN A 259 12.53 13.13 -80.61
CA ASN A 259 12.95 14.24 -81.49
C ASN A 259 13.81 15.34 -80.87
#